data_AF-A0A967T3N3-F1
#
_entry.id   AF-A0A967T3N3-F1
#
_cell.length_a   1.000
_cell.length_b   1.000
_cell.length_c   1.000
_cell.angle_alpha   90.00
_cell.angle_beta   90.00
_cell.angle_gamma   90.00
#
_symmetry.space_group_name_H-M   'P 1'
#
loop_
_entity.id
_entity.type
_entity.pdbx_description
1 polymer ?
#
loop_
_entity_poly.entity_id
_entity_poly.type
_entity_poly.pdbx_seq_one_letter_code
_entity_poly.pdbx_strand_id
1 'polypeptide(L)'
;MADSIRSVFPEWPDEASMVITGSFTPSDGEPQSFKVFAEAEIEIEREFEPPLEITEENVQQVVSVRINPTRWLQQEDGSVYDLSQYDWSEYGELLEFEAEFEDGVEEIEVDEDDFDDDEEEEDDDDEDNNDDD
;
A
#
# COMPACT_ATOMS: atom_id res chain seq x y z
N MET A 1 -6.21 7.10 12.18
CA MET A 1 -6.48 6.88 10.74
C MET A 1 -7.98 6.94 10.43
N ALA A 2 -8.83 6.26 11.22
CA ALA A 2 -10.30 6.32 11.06
C ALA A 2 -10.90 7.75 11.08
N ASP A 3 -10.41 8.65 11.93
CA ASP A 3 -10.90 10.05 11.95
C ASP A 3 -10.62 10.82 10.65
N SER A 4 -9.55 10.46 9.93
CA SER A 4 -9.22 11.13 8.66
C SER A 4 -10.13 10.66 7.53
N ILE A 5 -10.47 9.37 7.48
CA ILE A 5 -11.34 8.83 6.42
C ILE A 5 -12.79 9.24 6.63
N ARG A 6 -13.24 9.35 7.90
CA ARG A 6 -14.58 9.84 8.26
C ARG A 6 -14.83 11.30 7.90
N SER A 7 -13.77 12.10 7.72
CA SER A 7 -13.92 13.46 7.18
C SER A 7 -14.33 13.48 5.71
N VAL A 8 -14.00 12.43 4.95
CA VAL A 8 -14.32 12.30 3.51
C VAL A 8 -15.56 11.43 3.31
N PHE A 9 -15.67 10.37 4.11
CA PHE A 9 -16.78 9.41 4.12
C PHE A 9 -17.41 9.37 5.53
N PRO A 10 -18.34 10.29 5.86
CA PRO A 10 -18.93 10.38 7.20
C PRO A 10 -19.69 9.12 7.63
N GLU A 11 -20.11 8.33 6.65
CA GLU A 11 -20.83 7.06 6.81
C GLU A 11 -19.90 5.84 6.94
N TRP A 12 -18.57 6.03 7.00
CA TRP A 12 -17.57 4.96 7.11
C TRP A 12 -17.88 4.01 8.29
N PRO A 13 -18.25 2.74 8.01
CA PRO A 13 -18.54 1.74 9.04
C PRO A 13 -17.33 1.47 9.93
N ASP A 14 -17.54 1.13 11.20
CA ASP A 14 -16.41 0.86 12.13
C ASP A 14 -15.55 -0.33 11.68
N GLU A 15 -16.16 -1.32 11.02
CA GLU A 15 -15.53 -2.55 10.52
C GLU A 15 -14.91 -2.39 9.12
N ALA A 16 -15.21 -1.30 8.40
CA ALA A 16 -14.67 -1.10 7.07
C ALA A 16 -13.15 -0.84 7.11
N SER A 17 -12.43 -1.48 6.21
CA SER A 17 -10.99 -1.25 5.96
C SER A 17 -10.72 -0.66 4.57
N MET A 18 -11.70 -0.71 3.66
CA MET A 18 -11.59 -0.22 2.28
C MET A 18 -12.86 0.52 1.83
N VAL A 19 -12.69 1.52 0.94
CA VAL A 19 -13.78 2.13 0.17
C VAL A 19 -13.48 2.07 -1.31
N ILE A 20 -14.46 1.67 -2.10
CA ILE A 20 -14.36 1.58 -3.56
C ILE A 20 -15.44 2.49 -4.14
N THR A 21 -15.04 3.48 -4.93
CA THR A 21 -15.96 4.38 -5.65
C THR A 21 -15.75 4.21 -7.14
N GLY A 22 -16.84 4.10 -7.89
CA GLY A 22 -16.77 3.96 -9.34
C GLY A 22 -18.03 4.42 -10.04
N SER A 23 -18.07 4.18 -11.34
CA SER A 23 -19.27 4.42 -12.14
C SER A 23 -19.39 3.36 -13.23
N PHE A 24 -20.63 2.98 -13.55
CA PHE A 24 -20.96 2.10 -14.66
C PHE A 24 -21.99 2.77 -15.57
N THR A 25 -22.11 2.29 -16.81
CA THR A 25 -23.15 2.76 -17.74
C THR A 25 -23.96 1.54 -18.18
N PRO A 26 -25.23 1.41 -17.75
CA PRO A 26 -26.12 0.37 -18.26
C PRO A 26 -26.25 0.47 -19.78
N SER A 27 -26.51 -0.64 -20.47
CA SER A 27 -26.49 -0.72 -21.95
C SER A 27 -27.34 0.32 -22.69
N ASP A 28 -28.37 0.88 -22.04
CA ASP A 28 -29.24 1.94 -22.57
C ASP A 28 -29.46 3.10 -21.56
N GLY A 29 -28.55 3.28 -20.59
CA GLY A 29 -28.71 4.21 -19.47
C GLY A 29 -27.76 5.41 -19.48
N GLU A 30 -27.97 6.31 -18.52
CA GLU A 30 -26.98 7.31 -18.15
C GLU A 30 -25.94 6.69 -17.19
N PRO A 31 -24.72 7.25 -17.11
CA PRO A 31 -23.72 6.80 -16.14
C PRO A 31 -24.25 6.88 -14.70
N GLN A 32 -24.06 5.80 -13.94
CA GLN A 32 -24.45 5.66 -12.55
C GLN A 32 -23.20 5.46 -11.70
N SER A 33 -23.06 6.26 -10.63
CA SER A 33 -22.00 6.10 -9.64
C SER A 33 -22.39 5.07 -8.60
N PHE A 34 -21.40 4.36 -8.06
CA PHE A 34 -21.55 3.50 -6.89
C PHE A 34 -20.45 3.78 -5.87
N LYS A 35 -20.71 3.43 -4.62
CA LYS A 35 -19.78 3.48 -3.50
C LYS A 35 -19.98 2.25 -2.62
N VAL A 36 -18.91 1.51 -2.40
CA VAL A 36 -18.90 0.30 -1.57
C VAL A 36 -17.94 0.51 -0.42
N PHE A 37 -18.35 0.15 0.80
CA PHE A 37 -17.42 -0.06 1.91
C PHE A 37 -17.18 -1.56 2.04
N ALA A 38 -15.93 -1.94 2.27
CA ALA A 38 -15.56 -3.33 2.44
C ALA A 38 -14.79 -3.55 3.74
N GLU A 39 -15.09 -4.65 4.42
CA GLU A 39 -14.15 -5.31 5.33
C GLU A 39 -13.25 -6.17 4.44
N ALA A 40 -12.09 -5.61 4.12
CA ALA A 40 -11.14 -6.21 3.21
C ALA A 40 -10.02 -6.94 3.97
N GLU A 41 -9.77 -8.19 3.59
CA GLU A 41 -8.62 -9.00 3.98
C GLU A 41 -7.80 -9.32 2.72
N ILE A 42 -6.61 -8.72 2.61
CA ILE A 42 -5.74 -8.86 1.44
C ILE A 42 -4.43 -9.52 1.86
N GLU A 43 -4.15 -10.68 1.29
CA GLU A 43 -2.89 -11.39 1.49
C GLU A 43 -2.07 -11.38 0.19
N ILE A 44 -0.80 -11.00 0.29
CA ILE A 44 0.12 -10.91 -0.83
C ILE A 44 1.38 -11.66 -0.43
N GLU A 45 1.66 -12.76 -1.12
CA GLU A 45 2.82 -13.59 -0.87
C GLU A 45 3.79 -13.53 -2.06
N ARG A 46 5.09 -13.43 -1.76
CA ARG A 46 6.15 -13.48 -2.77
C ARG A 46 7.42 -14.09 -2.20
N GLU A 47 7.96 -15.07 -2.90
CA GLU A 47 9.29 -15.60 -2.62
C GLU A 47 10.37 -14.69 -3.21
N PHE A 48 11.45 -14.46 -2.45
CA PHE A 48 12.61 -13.72 -2.95
C PHE A 48 13.49 -14.64 -3.78
N GLU A 49 13.75 -14.25 -5.02
CA GLU A 49 14.68 -14.95 -5.92
C GLU A 49 15.71 -13.94 -6.48
N PRO A 50 16.98 -13.98 -6.02
CA PRO A 50 17.54 -14.89 -5.04
C PRO A 50 17.03 -14.64 -3.61
N PRO A 51 17.17 -15.61 -2.69
CA PRO A 51 16.82 -15.41 -1.29
C PRO A 51 17.57 -14.20 -0.71
N LEU A 52 16.90 -13.46 0.18
CA LEU A 52 17.50 -12.35 0.91
C LEU A 52 18.60 -12.87 1.85
N GLU A 53 19.83 -12.41 1.68
CA GLU A 53 20.96 -12.77 2.55
C GLU A 53 21.26 -11.60 3.50
N ILE A 54 21.10 -11.83 4.81
CA ILE A 54 21.44 -10.84 5.84
C ILE A 54 22.84 -11.16 6.39
N THR A 55 23.75 -10.21 6.22
CA THR A 55 25.15 -10.19 6.68
C THR A 55 25.36 -9.05 7.68
N GLU A 56 26.54 -8.99 8.28
CA GLU A 56 26.92 -7.87 9.16
C GLU A 56 27.00 -6.53 8.41
N GLU A 57 27.15 -6.56 7.08
CA GLU A 57 27.30 -5.39 6.21
C GLU A 57 25.94 -4.85 5.70
N ASN A 58 24.85 -5.61 5.80
CA ASN A 58 23.53 -5.24 5.27
C ASN A 58 22.37 -5.48 6.27
N VAL A 59 22.66 -5.39 7.57
CA VAL A 59 21.70 -5.61 8.66
C VAL A 59 20.42 -4.75 8.56
N GLN A 60 20.49 -3.64 7.82
CA GLN A 60 19.35 -2.83 7.43
C GLN A 60 19.18 -2.92 5.91
N GLN A 61 18.21 -3.72 5.47
CA GLN A 61 17.84 -3.83 4.07
C GLN A 61 16.41 -3.33 3.87
N VAL A 62 16.21 -2.43 2.91
CA VAL A 62 14.90 -1.88 2.58
C VAL A 62 14.32 -2.68 1.41
N VAL A 63 13.09 -3.16 1.58
CA VAL A 63 12.33 -3.82 0.52
C VAL A 63 11.14 -2.95 0.16
N SER A 64 11.14 -2.46 -1.08
CA SER A 64 10.05 -1.69 -1.66
C SER A 64 9.12 -2.62 -2.45
N VAL A 65 7.83 -2.62 -2.11
CA VAL A 65 6.80 -3.47 -2.73
C VAL A 65 5.78 -2.61 -3.46
N ARG A 66 5.60 -2.87 -4.76
CA ARG A 66 4.59 -2.19 -5.57
C ARG A 66 3.37 -3.07 -5.81
N ILE A 67 2.22 -2.63 -5.30
CA ILE A 67 0.93 -3.31 -5.46
C ILE A 67 0.06 -2.66 -6.54
N ASN A 68 -0.79 -3.44 -7.22
CA ASN A 68 -1.81 -2.94 -8.14
C ASN A 68 -3.22 -3.33 -7.69
N PRO A 69 -3.90 -2.43 -6.94
CA PRO A 69 -5.25 -2.67 -6.45
C PRO A 69 -6.29 -2.95 -7.54
N THR A 70 -6.03 -2.56 -8.78
CA THR A 70 -6.95 -2.82 -9.91
C THR A 70 -7.12 -4.32 -10.15
N ARG A 71 -6.10 -5.12 -9.86
CA ARG A 71 -6.16 -6.58 -10.02
C ARG A 71 -7.08 -7.25 -9.00
N TRP A 72 -7.29 -6.64 -7.84
CA TRP A 72 -8.20 -7.16 -6.82
C TRP A 72 -9.63 -7.23 -7.32
N LEU A 73 -10.00 -6.36 -8.26
CA LEU A 73 -11.34 -6.29 -8.81
C LEU A 73 -11.50 -7.07 -10.12
N GLN A 74 -10.44 -7.72 -10.61
CA GLN A 74 -10.44 -8.48 -11.86
C GLN A 74 -10.60 -9.98 -11.58
N GLN A 75 -11.50 -10.63 -12.32
CA GLN A 75 -11.72 -12.07 -12.30
C GLN A 75 -10.76 -12.79 -13.25
N GLU A 76 -10.62 -14.11 -13.10
CA GLU A 76 -9.71 -14.94 -13.93
C GLU A 76 -9.99 -14.86 -15.44
N ASP A 77 -11.25 -14.63 -15.81
CA ASP A 77 -11.69 -14.49 -17.22
C ASP A 77 -11.45 -13.08 -17.79
N GLY A 78 -10.86 -12.18 -16.98
CA GLY A 78 -10.57 -10.79 -17.32
C GLY A 78 -11.73 -9.83 -17.13
N SER A 79 -12.92 -10.31 -16.76
CA SER A 79 -14.04 -9.45 -16.35
C SER A 79 -13.77 -8.81 -14.98
N VAL A 80 -14.58 -7.82 -14.61
CA VAL A 80 -14.46 -7.15 -13.30
C VAL A 80 -15.69 -7.45 -12.45
N TYR A 81 -15.52 -7.47 -11.12
CA TYR A 81 -16.66 -7.61 -10.21
C TYR A 81 -17.66 -6.47 -10.44
N ASP A 82 -18.93 -6.82 -10.60
CA ASP A 82 -20.01 -5.83 -10.62
C ASP A 82 -20.27 -5.35 -9.19
N LEU A 83 -19.59 -4.27 -8.80
CA LEU A 83 -19.72 -3.69 -7.47
C LEU A 83 -20.96 -2.81 -7.30
N SER A 84 -21.70 -2.54 -8.39
CA SER A 84 -22.93 -1.72 -8.31
C SER A 84 -24.02 -2.38 -7.47
N GLN A 85 -24.03 -3.73 -7.40
CA GLN A 85 -24.93 -4.50 -6.56
C GLN A 85 -24.65 -4.37 -5.05
N TYR A 86 -23.55 -3.71 -4.67
CA TYR A 86 -23.17 -3.45 -3.28
C TYR A 86 -23.15 -1.94 -2.97
N ASP A 87 -23.84 -1.11 -3.77
CA ASP A 87 -23.90 0.32 -3.50
C ASP A 87 -24.44 0.60 -2.10
N TRP A 88 -23.62 1.25 -1.28
CA TRP A 88 -23.92 1.54 0.11
C TRP A 88 -25.17 2.41 0.26
N SER A 89 -25.42 3.32 -0.69
CA SER A 89 -26.59 4.21 -0.62
C SER A 89 -27.90 3.45 -0.83
N GLU A 90 -27.85 2.33 -1.55
CA GLU A 90 -29.02 1.50 -1.85
C GLU A 90 -29.22 0.39 -0.80
N TYR A 91 -28.14 -0.33 -0.45
CA TYR A 91 -28.24 -1.54 0.37
C TYR A 91 -27.76 -1.32 1.81
N GLY A 92 -26.77 -0.45 2.03
CA GLY A 92 -26.20 -0.20 3.35
C GLY A 92 -25.51 -1.43 3.95
N GLU A 93 -25.03 -2.35 3.09
CA GLU A 93 -24.37 -3.59 3.47
C GLU A 93 -22.86 -3.46 3.25
N LEU A 94 -22.10 -3.97 4.22
CA LEU A 94 -20.64 -4.01 4.15
C LEU A 94 -20.24 -5.21 3.27
N LEU A 95 -19.35 -4.99 2.31
CA LEU A 95 -18.81 -6.07 1.50
C LEU A 95 -17.70 -6.80 2.27
N GLU A 96 -17.86 -8.09 2.53
CA GLU A 96 -16.75 -8.95 2.91
C GLU A 96 -15.89 -9.18 1.64
N PHE A 97 -14.64 -8.72 1.66
CA PHE A 97 -13.75 -8.75 0.49
C PHE A 97 -12.43 -9.44 0.82
N GLU A 98 -12.24 -10.64 0.29
CA GLU A 98 -11.01 -11.41 0.49
C GLU A 98 -10.27 -11.53 -0.85
N ALA A 99 -8.96 -11.29 -0.85
CA ALA A 99 -8.11 -11.52 -2.01
C ALA A 99 -6.72 -12.01 -1.61
N GLU A 100 -6.28 -13.12 -2.22
CA GLU A 100 -4.97 -13.74 -2.00
C GLU A 100 -4.20 -13.79 -3.32
N PHE A 101 -2.91 -13.47 -3.28
CA PHE A 101 -2.07 -13.45 -4.49
C PHE A 101 -0.68 -14.07 -4.26
N GLU A 102 -0.50 -15.28 -4.78
CA GLU A 102 0.79 -15.84 -5.17
C GLU A 102 1.28 -14.99 -6.37
N ASP A 103 2.28 -14.12 -6.19
CA ASP A 103 2.75 -13.12 -7.18
C ASP A 103 1.88 -11.86 -7.39
N GLY A 104 1.20 -11.39 -6.33
CA GLY A 104 0.37 -10.18 -6.36
C GLY A 104 1.09 -8.83 -6.50
N VAL A 105 2.43 -8.87 -6.59
CA VAL A 105 3.30 -7.69 -6.57
C VAL A 105 3.75 -7.37 -8.00
N GLU A 106 3.50 -6.14 -8.46
CA GLU A 106 3.96 -5.70 -9.79
C GLU A 106 5.49 -5.60 -9.87
N GLU A 107 6.13 -5.14 -8.79
CA GLU A 107 7.56 -4.83 -8.76
C GLU A 107 8.09 -4.93 -7.32
N ILE A 108 9.28 -5.52 -7.15
CA ILE A 108 10.04 -5.48 -5.91
C ILE A 108 11.36 -4.80 -6.23
N GLU A 109 11.69 -3.77 -5.45
CA GLU A 109 13.00 -3.11 -5.48
C GLU A 109 13.67 -3.31 -4.13
N VAL A 110 14.95 -3.66 -4.15
CA VAL A 110 15.79 -3.81 -2.97
C VAL A 110 16.85 -2.72 -3.08
N ASP A 111 16.76 -1.72 -2.21
CA ASP A 111 17.72 -0.63 -2.18
C ASP A 111 18.98 -1.07 -1.43
N GLU A 112 20.11 -1.14 -2.13
CA GLU A 112 21.43 -1.49 -1.58
C GLU A 112 22.21 -0.26 -1.08
N ASP A 113 21.73 0.95 -1.38
CA ASP A 113 22.41 2.23 -1.15
C ASP A 113 21.45 3.26 -0.53
N ASP A 114 21.30 3.35 0.80
CA ASP A 114 20.91 4.62 1.46
C ASP A 114 21.07 4.60 3.00
N PHE A 115 22.23 4.18 3.48
CA PHE A 115 22.71 4.65 4.78
C PHE A 115 24.16 5.05 4.60
N ASP A 116 24.38 6.22 3.99
CA ASP A 116 25.58 7.00 4.32
C ASP A 116 25.52 7.19 5.85
N ASP A 117 26.34 6.40 6.54
CA ASP A 117 26.69 6.58 7.94
C ASP A 117 27.19 8.04 8.01
N ASP A 118 26.39 8.95 8.58
CA ASP A 118 26.89 10.22 9.08
C ASP A 118 27.88 9.84 10.20
N GLU A 119 29.09 9.41 9.80
CA GLU A 119 30.23 9.29 10.69
C GLU A 119 30.39 10.67 11.30
N GLU A 120 30.01 10.81 12.57
CA GLU A 120 30.31 11.97 13.36
C GLU A 120 31.83 12.15 13.33
N GLU A 121 32.30 13.12 12.55
CA GLU A 121 33.69 13.58 12.58
C GLU A 121 33.96 14.06 14.02
N GLU A 122 34.54 13.18 14.83
CA GLU A 122 35.15 13.55 16.10
C GLU A 122 36.28 14.52 15.78
N ASP A 123 36.03 15.83 15.94
CA ASP A 123 37.04 16.90 15.94
C ASP A 123 37.99 16.68 17.14
N ASP A 124 38.90 15.70 17.01
CA ASP A 124 40.09 15.55 17.83
C ASP A 124 41.25 16.27 17.11
N ASP A 125 41.46 17.54 17.44
CA ASP A 125 42.78 18.18 17.29
C ASP A 125 43.08 19.00 18.55
N ASP A 126 43.58 18.27 19.55
CA ASP A 126 44.33 18.81 20.68
C ASP A 126 45.79 19.08 20.25
N GLU A 127 46.27 20.28 20.63
CA GLU A 127 47.67 20.74 20.70
C GLU A 127 48.37 21.03 19.34
N ASP A 128 49.03 22.16 19.08
CA ASP A 128 50.02 22.83 19.92
C ASP A 128 50.52 24.15 19.25
N ASN A 129 50.90 25.14 20.07
CA ASN A 129 51.84 26.25 19.87
C ASN A 129 51.91 27.10 18.57
N ASN A 130 51.69 28.43 18.72
CA ASN A 130 52.76 29.43 18.51
C ASN A 130 52.39 30.86 18.98
N ASP A 131 53.38 31.49 19.65
CA ASP A 131 53.56 32.91 20.01
C ASP A 131 53.12 33.96 18.95
N ASP A 132 52.63 35.14 19.38
CA ASP A 132 53.42 36.41 19.49
C ASP A 132 52.51 37.67 19.64
N ASP A 133 53.03 38.65 20.40
CA ASP A 133 52.62 40.07 20.69
C ASP A 133 51.63 40.39 21.85
#